data_AF-A0AAV9IAQ4-F1
#
_entry.id   AF-A0AAV9IAQ4-F1
#
_cell.length_a   1.000
_cell.length_b   1.000
_cell.length_c   1.000
_cell.angle_alpha   90.00
_cell.angle_beta   90.00
_cell.angle_gamma   90.00
#
_symmetry.space_group_name_H-M   'P 1'
#
loop_
_entity.id
_entity.type
_entity.pdbx_description
1 polymer ?
#
loop_
_entity_poly.entity_id
_entity_poly.type
_entity_poly.pdbx_seq_one_letter_code
_entity_poly.pdbx_strand_id
1 'polypeptide(L)'
;MYPRAQQQASGFYQSTFINPTPEQAGPYATTQTSSFEDEPPLLEELGVDLRRILEKAKAVLNPFASFDHSFGEDADMAGPLLFCLLLGFVLLFSGKVHFGVIYGQAIIGCLSIYVIVNLMSSKGLDLYRTVSILGYSLVPIVILSFLLLGLFLKKSSLLAFILSALAVAWSTNTATMIFVQTLSMKEQRWLLAYPLALLYASFVLITVF
;
A
#
# COMPACT_ATOMS: atom_id res chain seq x y z
N MET A 1 -56.66 49.56 -22.32
CA MET A 1 -55.82 50.56 -23.02
C MET A 1 -54.63 50.88 -22.12
N TYR A 2 -53.50 50.19 -22.31
CA TYR A 2 -52.10 50.56 -21.97
C TYR A 2 -51.17 49.48 -22.60
N PRO A 3 -49.91 49.78 -23.01
CA PRO A 3 -49.21 49.10 -24.11
C PRO A 3 -47.97 48.25 -23.73
N ARG A 4 -47.39 47.61 -24.76
CA ARG A 4 -46.17 46.76 -24.90
C ARG A 4 -44.89 47.21 -24.16
N ALA A 5 -44.02 46.24 -23.78
CA ALA A 5 -42.67 46.03 -24.38
C ALA A 5 -41.90 44.86 -23.73
N GLN A 6 -40.98 44.29 -24.52
CA GLN A 6 -40.26 43.01 -24.34
C GLN A 6 -39.03 43.09 -23.41
N GLN A 7 -38.47 41.91 -23.13
CA GLN A 7 -37.01 41.60 -23.22
C GLN A 7 -36.23 41.47 -21.89
N GLN A 8 -35.95 40.23 -21.48
CA GLN A 8 -34.70 39.91 -20.78
C GLN A 8 -34.24 38.51 -21.20
N ALA A 9 -33.35 38.48 -22.18
CA ALA A 9 -32.73 37.27 -22.72
C ALA A 9 -31.32 37.10 -22.13
N SER A 10 -31.00 35.84 -21.79
CA SER A 10 -29.69 35.17 -21.86
C SER A 10 -28.45 35.93 -21.33
N GLY A 11 -28.05 35.61 -20.10
CA GLY A 11 -26.70 35.85 -19.60
C GLY A 11 -25.72 34.84 -20.21
N PHE A 12 -25.00 35.29 -21.23
CA PHE A 12 -23.85 34.65 -21.86
C PHE A 12 -22.64 34.66 -20.89
N TYR A 13 -21.93 33.53 -20.78
CA TYR A 13 -20.61 33.47 -20.17
C TYR A 13 -19.62 34.29 -21.00
N GLN A 14 -18.95 35.29 -20.40
CA GLN A 14 -17.86 36.02 -21.03
C GLN A 14 -16.57 35.83 -20.22
N SER A 15 -15.63 35.09 -20.81
CA SER A 15 -14.29 34.83 -20.30
C SER A 15 -13.40 36.04 -20.56
N THR A 16 -12.89 36.69 -19.51
CA THR A 16 -11.92 37.79 -19.66
C THR A 16 -10.52 37.31 -19.26
N PHE A 17 -9.69 37.04 -20.27
CA PHE A 17 -8.25 36.89 -20.10
C PHE A 17 -7.63 38.28 -19.89
N ILE A 18 -7.02 38.52 -18.72
CA ILE A 18 -6.24 39.73 -18.45
C ILE A 18 -4.76 39.37 -18.58
N ASN A 19 -4.09 39.98 -19.56
CA ASN A 19 -2.63 39.97 -19.73
C ASN A 19 -2.05 41.22 -19.04
N PRO A 20 -1.06 41.14 -18.13
CA PRO A 20 -0.52 42.33 -17.48
C PRO A 20 0.62 42.97 -18.30
N THR A 21 0.49 44.26 -18.60
CA THR A 21 1.55 45.13 -19.14
C THR A 21 2.41 45.70 -17.99
N PRO A 22 3.70 45.99 -18.19
CA PRO A 22 4.66 46.18 -17.11
C PRO A 22 4.90 47.67 -16.84
N GLU A 23 4.35 48.22 -15.76
CA GLU A 23 4.84 49.46 -15.15
C GLU A 23 4.08 49.75 -13.85
N GLN A 24 4.69 49.42 -12.71
CA GLN A 24 4.64 50.21 -11.47
C GLN A 24 5.53 49.51 -10.42
N ALA A 25 6.81 49.90 -10.43
CA ALA A 25 7.78 49.56 -9.41
C ALA A 25 7.47 50.32 -8.12
N GLY A 26 6.95 49.63 -7.10
CA GLY A 26 6.94 50.07 -5.71
C GLY A 26 8.10 49.40 -4.94
N PRO A 27 8.70 50.05 -3.93
CA PRO A 27 9.95 49.61 -3.32
C PRO A 27 9.70 48.49 -2.30
N TYR A 28 9.56 47.27 -2.79
CA TYR A 28 9.70 46.06 -1.99
C TYR A 28 10.74 45.15 -2.62
N ALA A 29 11.99 45.61 -2.58
CA ALA A 29 13.12 44.69 -2.57
C ALA A 29 13.19 44.05 -1.18
N THR A 30 12.32 43.07 -0.93
CA THR A 30 12.54 42.06 0.10
C THR A 30 12.59 40.75 -0.65
N THR A 31 13.79 40.41 -1.11
CA THR A 31 14.37 39.08 -1.03
C THR A 31 13.36 37.98 -0.69
N GLN A 32 12.58 37.52 -1.69
CA GLN A 32 11.99 36.19 -1.65
C GLN A 32 13.04 35.20 -2.14
N THR A 33 14.14 35.11 -1.40
CA THR A 33 14.90 33.87 -1.34
C THR A 33 14.10 32.93 -0.44
N SER A 34 13.85 31.72 -0.94
CA SER A 34 13.51 30.53 -0.15
C SER A 34 12.28 30.65 0.76
N SER A 35 11.10 30.36 0.22
CA SER A 35 10.07 29.68 1.00
C SER A 35 9.47 28.54 0.17
N PHE A 36 10.36 27.63 -0.25
CA PHE A 36 10.00 26.24 -0.59
C PHE A 36 9.94 25.37 0.69
N GLU A 37 9.94 25.99 1.88
CA GLU A 37 10.02 25.29 3.18
C GLU A 37 8.67 25.05 3.84
N ASP A 38 7.58 25.61 3.30
CA ASP A 38 6.19 25.43 3.78
C ASP A 38 5.29 24.72 2.76
N GLU A 39 5.86 24.21 1.66
CA GLU A 39 5.13 23.34 0.74
C GLU A 39 5.38 21.89 1.17
N PRO A 40 4.33 21.09 1.46
CA PRO A 40 4.51 19.67 1.69
C PRO A 40 5.24 19.07 0.48
N PRO A 41 6.23 18.19 0.70
CA PRO A 41 7.07 17.70 -0.38
C PRO A 41 6.19 17.12 -1.49
N LEU A 42 6.56 17.32 -2.76
CA LEU A 42 5.82 16.88 -3.96
C LEU A 42 5.47 15.37 -4.00
N LEU A 43 5.98 14.57 -3.07
CA LEU A 43 5.65 13.16 -2.85
C LEU A 43 4.34 12.96 -2.06
N GLU A 44 4.03 13.89 -1.15
CA GLU A 44 2.77 13.98 -0.41
C GLU A 44 1.66 14.50 -1.35
N GLU A 45 2.01 15.40 -2.28
CA GLU A 45 1.11 15.84 -3.37
C GLU A 45 0.87 14.76 -4.44
N LEU A 46 1.83 13.82 -4.62
CA LEU A 46 1.73 12.67 -5.52
C LEU A 46 1.09 11.43 -4.87
N GLY A 47 0.69 11.49 -3.60
CA GLY A 47 0.04 10.40 -2.87
C GLY A 47 0.96 9.22 -2.50
N VAL A 48 2.28 9.43 -2.43
CA VAL A 48 3.28 8.39 -2.07
C VAL A 48 4.11 8.83 -0.87
N ASP A 49 3.56 8.64 0.33
CA ASP A 49 4.28 8.87 1.58
C ASP A 49 5.19 7.68 1.94
N LEU A 50 6.44 7.71 1.48
CA LEU A 50 7.44 6.67 1.81
C LEU A 50 7.66 6.53 3.32
N ARG A 51 7.54 7.63 4.09
CA ARG A 51 7.63 7.61 5.56
C ARG A 51 6.49 6.79 6.17
N ARG A 52 5.27 7.00 5.69
CA ARG A 52 4.07 6.26 6.11
C ARG A 52 4.16 4.78 5.74
N ILE A 53 4.65 4.46 4.53
CA ILE A 53 4.89 3.07 4.10
C ILE A 53 5.88 2.38 5.05
N LEU A 54 6.95 3.09 5.44
CA LEU A 54 7.99 2.55 6.32
C LEU A 54 7.52 2.44 7.77
N GLU A 55 6.70 3.37 8.25
CA GLU A 55 6.02 3.28 9.55
C GLU A 55 5.04 2.10 9.59
N LYS A 56 4.23 1.90 8.53
CA LYS A 56 3.34 0.75 8.39
C LYS A 56 4.12 -0.57 8.34
N ALA A 57 5.22 -0.61 7.59
CA ALA A 57 6.11 -1.78 7.54
C ALA A 57 6.75 -2.08 8.90
N LYS A 58 7.19 -1.05 9.62
CA LYS A 58 7.77 -1.15 10.96
C LYS A 58 6.73 -1.54 12.02
N ALA A 59 5.49 -1.10 11.87
CA ALA A 59 4.36 -1.52 12.70
C ALA A 59 4.03 -2.99 12.47
N VAL A 60 4.02 -3.48 11.22
CA VAL A 60 3.85 -4.90 10.91
C VAL A 60 4.99 -5.76 11.47
N LEU A 61 6.20 -5.21 11.51
CA LEU A 61 7.37 -5.85 12.12
C LEU A 61 7.34 -5.82 13.65
N ASN A 62 6.48 -5.02 14.28
CA ASN A 62 6.30 -4.99 15.72
C ASN A 62 5.01 -5.76 16.07
N PRO A 63 5.09 -6.97 16.66
CA PRO A 63 3.90 -7.78 16.92
C PRO A 63 3.03 -7.20 18.05
N PHE A 64 3.53 -6.18 18.76
CA PHE A 64 2.86 -5.46 19.83
C PHE A 64 2.32 -4.10 19.38
N ALA A 65 2.42 -3.75 18.09
CA ALA A 65 1.79 -2.55 17.57
C ALA A 65 0.26 -2.73 17.55
N SER A 66 -0.44 -1.85 18.25
CA SER A 66 -1.89 -1.72 18.15
C SER A 66 -2.24 -1.13 16.79
N PHE A 67 -2.77 -1.94 15.87
CA PHE A 67 -3.31 -1.44 14.62
C PHE A 67 -4.66 -0.78 14.91
N ASP A 68 -4.76 0.52 14.63
CA ASP A 68 -6.00 1.28 14.76
C ASP A 68 -6.93 1.04 13.56
N HIS A 69 -8.21 1.33 13.68
CA HIS A 69 -9.20 1.14 12.61
C HIS A 69 -8.85 1.90 11.31
N SER A 70 -8.11 3.01 11.42
CA SER A 70 -7.66 3.81 10.26
C SER A 70 -6.52 3.17 9.45
N PHE A 71 -5.84 2.14 9.95
CA PHE A 71 -4.80 1.45 9.15
C PHE A 71 -5.35 0.83 7.86
N GLY A 72 -6.62 0.43 7.87
CA GLY A 72 -7.35 -0.06 6.70
C GLY A 72 -8.10 1.02 5.92
N GLU A 73 -8.13 2.27 6.38
CA GLU A 73 -8.77 3.39 5.65
C GLU A 73 -7.80 4.07 4.70
N ASP A 74 -6.53 4.16 5.08
CA ASP A 74 -5.45 4.74 4.26
C ASP A 74 -4.84 3.67 3.34
N ALA A 75 -5.60 3.23 2.33
CA ALA A 75 -5.18 2.20 1.40
C ALA A 75 -4.19 2.75 0.35
N ASP A 76 -2.90 2.47 0.54
CA ASP A 76 -1.87 2.79 -0.45
C ASP A 76 -1.57 1.56 -1.33
N MET A 77 -1.62 1.73 -2.66
CA MET A 77 -1.20 0.68 -3.61
C MET A 77 0.32 0.61 -3.79
N ALA A 78 1.02 1.71 -3.50
CA ALA A 78 2.47 1.81 -3.69
C ALA A 78 3.25 0.86 -2.77
N GLY A 79 2.84 0.70 -1.51
CA GLY A 79 3.50 -0.18 -0.54
C GLY A 79 3.53 -1.66 -0.98
N PRO A 80 2.36 -2.32 -1.17
CA PRO A 80 2.27 -3.69 -1.68
C PRO A 80 3.07 -3.93 -2.96
N LEU A 81 2.99 -3.00 -3.91
CA LEU A 81 3.69 -3.10 -5.19
C LEU A 81 5.21 -3.01 -5.00
N LEU A 82 5.68 -2.09 -4.14
CA LEU A 82 7.08 -1.96 -3.79
C LEU A 82 7.62 -3.21 -3.09
N PHE A 83 6.87 -3.81 -2.16
CA PHE A 83 7.29 -5.07 -1.51
C PHE A 83 7.35 -6.24 -2.49
N CYS A 84 6.41 -6.33 -3.43
CA CYS A 84 6.44 -7.34 -4.50
C CYS A 84 7.64 -7.15 -5.43
N LEU A 85 7.91 -5.91 -5.86
CA LEU A 85 9.06 -5.59 -6.70
C LEU A 85 10.35 -5.96 -5.98
N LEU A 86 10.48 -5.53 -4.74
CA LEU A 86 11.67 -5.75 -3.92
C LEU A 86 11.91 -7.25 -3.71
N LEU A 87 10.87 -8.04 -3.42
CA LEU A 87 10.97 -9.50 -3.37
C LEU A 87 11.47 -10.07 -4.71
N GLY A 88 10.87 -9.64 -5.83
CA GLY A 88 11.28 -10.05 -7.16
C GLY A 88 12.74 -9.70 -7.48
N PHE A 89 13.20 -8.52 -7.06
CA PHE A 89 14.58 -8.06 -7.21
C PHE A 89 15.56 -8.93 -6.41
N VAL A 90 15.23 -9.27 -5.17
CA VAL A 90 16.07 -10.17 -4.35
C VAL A 90 16.16 -11.57 -4.99
N LEU A 91 15.06 -12.10 -5.53
CA LEU A 91 15.09 -13.38 -6.23
C LEU A 91 15.89 -13.32 -7.55
N LEU A 92 15.85 -12.18 -8.25
CA LEU A 92 16.67 -11.95 -9.44
C LEU A 92 18.17 -12.04 -9.11
N PHE A 93 18.61 -11.41 -8.01
CA PHE A 93 19.99 -11.51 -7.51
C PHE A 93 20.35 -12.92 -7.03
N SER A 94 19.37 -13.71 -6.59
CA SER A 94 19.54 -15.12 -6.28
C SER A 94 19.62 -16.02 -7.53
N GLY A 95 19.58 -15.44 -8.74
CA GLY A 95 19.69 -16.15 -10.02
C GLY A 95 18.38 -16.80 -10.50
N LYS A 96 17.24 -16.46 -9.88
CA LYS A 96 15.93 -17.05 -10.14
C LYS A 96 14.97 -16.03 -10.74
N VAL A 97 14.78 -16.07 -12.06
CA VAL A 97 13.89 -15.16 -12.78
C VAL A 97 12.44 -15.65 -12.69
N HIS A 98 11.82 -15.51 -11.51
CA HIS A 98 10.41 -15.87 -11.26
C HIS A 98 9.52 -14.63 -11.07
N PHE A 99 9.89 -13.50 -11.67
CA PHE A 99 9.20 -12.22 -11.50
C PHE A 99 7.70 -12.31 -11.87
N GLY A 100 7.40 -12.90 -13.03
CA GLY A 100 6.01 -13.09 -13.48
C GLY A 100 5.20 -14.03 -12.59
N VAL A 101 5.84 -15.06 -12.01
CA VAL A 101 5.17 -16.02 -11.12
C VAL A 101 4.79 -15.36 -9.80
N ILE A 102 5.68 -14.54 -9.23
CA ILE A 102 5.39 -13.77 -8.00
C ILE A 102 4.22 -12.83 -8.25
N TYR A 103 4.23 -12.09 -9.36
CA TYR A 103 3.18 -11.13 -9.68
C TYR A 103 1.82 -11.81 -9.97
N GLY A 104 1.83 -12.89 -10.74
CA GLY A 104 0.63 -13.69 -11.01
C GLY A 104 0.05 -14.30 -9.73
N GLN A 105 0.90 -14.85 -8.88
CA GLN A 105 0.50 -15.39 -7.58
C GLN A 105 -0.03 -14.31 -6.64
N ALA A 106 0.55 -13.10 -6.67
CA ALA A 106 0.05 -11.96 -5.90
C ALA A 106 -1.35 -11.55 -6.34
N ILE A 107 -1.62 -11.45 -7.65
CA ILE A 107 -2.95 -11.10 -8.15
C ILE A 107 -3.98 -12.18 -7.80
N ILE A 108 -3.68 -13.45 -8.12
CA ILE A 108 -4.59 -14.57 -7.86
C ILE A 108 -4.82 -14.73 -6.35
N GLY A 109 -3.76 -14.60 -5.56
CA GLY A 109 -3.81 -14.64 -4.11
C GLY A 109 -4.69 -13.53 -3.54
N CYS A 110 -4.46 -12.28 -3.94
CA CYS A 110 -5.27 -11.15 -3.49
C CYS A 110 -6.74 -11.31 -3.88
N LEU A 111 -7.04 -11.73 -5.10
CA LEU A 111 -8.41 -11.96 -5.56
C LEU A 111 -9.08 -13.07 -4.75
N SER A 112 -8.38 -14.17 -4.49
CA SER A 112 -8.92 -15.28 -3.69
C SER A 112 -9.25 -14.87 -2.26
N ILE A 113 -8.36 -14.13 -1.60
CA ILE A 113 -8.61 -13.63 -0.24
C ILE A 113 -9.73 -12.58 -0.24
N TYR A 114 -9.77 -11.69 -1.23
CA TYR A 114 -10.85 -10.73 -1.39
C TYR A 114 -12.22 -11.41 -1.45
N VAL A 115 -12.35 -12.49 -2.23
CA VAL A 115 -13.60 -13.25 -2.32
C VAL A 115 -13.93 -13.91 -0.98
N ILE A 116 -12.98 -14.58 -0.33
CA ILE A 116 -13.20 -15.25 0.97
C ILE A 116 -13.63 -14.24 2.04
N VAL A 117 -12.95 -13.10 2.13
CA VAL A 117 -13.24 -12.05 3.09
C VAL A 117 -14.61 -11.44 2.84
N ASN A 118 -14.99 -11.17 1.58
CA ASN A 118 -16.32 -10.65 1.25
C ASN A 118 -17.44 -11.67 1.47
N LEU A 119 -17.18 -12.98 1.31
CA LEU A 119 -18.16 -14.02 1.64
C LEU A 119 -18.39 -14.16 3.15
N MET A 120 -17.37 -13.87 3.97
CA MET A 120 -17.48 -13.92 5.43
C MET A 120 -17.98 -12.59 6.04
N SER A 121 -17.74 -11.46 5.38
CA SER A 121 -18.06 -10.13 5.92
C SER A 121 -19.49 -9.71 5.62
N SER A 122 -20.19 -9.21 6.64
CA SER A 122 -21.46 -8.50 6.45
C SER A 122 -21.29 -7.04 5.99
N LYS A 123 -20.11 -6.43 6.23
CA LYS A 123 -19.82 -5.04 5.82
C LYS A 123 -19.19 -4.94 4.42
N GLY A 124 -18.67 -6.04 3.89
CA GLY A 124 -17.83 -6.03 2.68
C GLY A 124 -16.51 -5.28 2.89
N LEU A 125 -15.51 -5.59 2.07
CA LEU A 125 -14.22 -4.91 2.08
C LEU A 125 -13.75 -4.69 0.63
N ASP A 126 -13.24 -3.48 0.36
CA ASP A 126 -12.80 -3.09 -0.98
C ASP A 126 -11.51 -3.80 -1.40
N LEU A 127 -11.35 -4.06 -2.70
CA LEU A 127 -10.18 -4.78 -3.24
C LEU A 127 -8.89 -4.03 -2.90
N TYR A 128 -8.92 -2.69 -3.00
CA TYR A 128 -7.78 -1.83 -2.66
C TYR A 128 -7.31 -2.04 -1.22
N ARG A 129 -8.24 -2.08 -0.26
CA ARG A 129 -7.92 -2.33 1.15
C ARG A 129 -7.35 -3.74 1.36
N THR A 130 -7.89 -4.74 0.65
CA THR A 130 -7.38 -6.12 0.73
C THR A 130 -5.93 -6.19 0.28
N VAL A 131 -5.63 -5.63 -0.90
CA VAL A 131 -4.29 -5.63 -1.49
C VAL A 131 -3.30 -4.88 -0.60
N SER A 132 -3.70 -3.74 -0.03
CA SER A 132 -2.88 -3.00 0.95
C SER A 132 -2.55 -3.86 2.16
N ILE A 133 -3.56 -4.44 2.83
CA ILE A 133 -3.34 -5.27 4.02
C ILE A 133 -2.41 -6.44 3.71
N LEU A 134 -2.65 -7.18 2.63
CA LEU A 134 -1.84 -8.34 2.23
C LEU A 134 -0.39 -7.95 1.94
N GLY A 135 -0.19 -6.86 1.19
CA GLY A 135 1.13 -6.40 0.80
C GLY A 135 1.96 -5.90 1.99
N TYR A 136 1.34 -5.18 2.93
CA TYR A 136 2.03 -4.71 4.14
C TYR A 136 2.44 -5.87 5.04
N SER A 137 1.60 -6.90 5.19
CA SER A 137 1.97 -8.11 5.95
C SER A 137 3.03 -8.98 5.28
N LEU A 138 3.45 -8.68 4.05
CA LEU A 138 4.49 -9.40 3.32
C LEU A 138 5.91 -9.00 3.79
N VAL A 139 6.05 -7.89 4.51
CA VAL A 139 7.34 -7.36 5.01
C VAL A 139 8.24 -8.39 5.71
N PRO A 140 7.76 -9.26 6.63
CA PRO A 140 8.60 -10.27 7.28
C PRO A 140 9.23 -11.25 6.28
N ILE A 141 8.51 -11.58 5.20
CA ILE A 141 8.98 -12.49 4.15
C ILE A 141 10.05 -11.81 3.29
N VAL A 142 9.86 -10.51 2.99
CA VAL A 142 10.86 -9.71 2.28
C VAL A 142 12.18 -9.65 3.04
N ILE A 143 12.12 -9.37 4.35
CA ILE A 143 13.29 -9.34 5.22
C ILE A 143 13.98 -10.72 5.25
N LEU A 144 13.20 -11.79 5.36
CA LEU A 144 13.72 -13.16 5.30
C LEU A 144 14.44 -13.45 3.97
N SER A 145 13.91 -12.97 2.84
CA SER A 145 14.53 -13.13 1.53
C SER A 145 15.91 -12.45 1.47
N PHE A 146 16.02 -11.23 2.00
CA PHE A 146 17.30 -10.54 2.12
C PHE A 146 18.27 -11.27 3.04
N LEU A 147 17.79 -11.76 4.19
CA LEU A 147 18.62 -12.45 5.16
C LEU A 147 19.19 -13.75 4.59
N LEU A 148 18.39 -14.51 3.85
CA LEU A 148 18.82 -15.71 3.14
C LEU A 148 19.88 -15.41 2.07
N LEU A 149 19.71 -14.32 1.32
CA LEU A 149 20.67 -13.88 0.32
C LEU A 149 22.00 -13.44 0.97
N GLY A 150 21.92 -12.61 2.02
CA GLY A 150 23.08 -11.98 2.65
C GLY A 150 23.93 -12.92 3.51
N LEU A 151 23.32 -13.88 4.19
CA LEU A 151 24.06 -14.87 4.98
C LEU A 151 24.71 -15.97 4.11
N PHE A 152 24.51 -15.95 2.78
CA PHE A 152 24.92 -17.02 1.86
C PHE A 152 24.59 -18.42 2.40
N LEU A 153 23.52 -18.54 3.20
CA LEU A 153 23.11 -19.83 3.74
C LEU A 153 22.74 -20.67 2.54
N LYS A 154 23.51 -21.74 2.31
CA LYS A 154 23.14 -22.77 1.35
C LYS A 154 21.68 -23.10 1.66
N LYS A 155 20.77 -22.89 0.70
CA LYS A 155 19.29 -22.97 0.77
C LYS A 155 18.72 -24.27 1.40
N SER A 156 19.56 -25.19 1.83
CA SER A 156 19.29 -26.50 2.43
C SER A 156 19.49 -26.55 3.96
N SER A 157 19.86 -25.45 4.63
CA SER A 157 20.03 -25.47 6.09
C SER A 157 18.68 -25.58 6.81
N LEU A 158 18.60 -26.43 7.83
CA LEU A 158 17.46 -26.50 8.77
C LEU A 158 17.07 -25.11 9.31
N LEU A 159 18.06 -24.22 9.46
CA LEU A 159 17.84 -22.85 9.89
C LEU A 159 16.97 -22.04 8.91
N ALA A 160 17.13 -22.24 7.58
CA ALA A 160 16.30 -21.59 6.57
C ALA A 160 14.83 -22.01 6.70
N PHE A 161 14.58 -23.30 6.97
CA PHE A 161 13.24 -23.82 7.21
C PHE A 161 12.60 -23.21 8.47
N ILE A 162 13.32 -23.17 9.60
CA ILE A 162 12.81 -22.57 10.84
C ILE A 162 12.48 -21.09 10.65
N LEU A 163 13.39 -20.32 10.06
CA LEU A 163 13.16 -18.90 9.78
C LEU A 163 11.96 -18.71 8.85
N SER A 164 11.83 -19.56 7.84
CA SER A 164 10.72 -19.50 6.88
C SER A 164 9.37 -19.73 7.56
N ALA A 165 9.28 -20.73 8.43
CA ALA A 165 8.06 -21.01 9.20
C ALA A 165 7.71 -19.85 10.14
N LEU A 166 8.72 -19.26 10.81
CA LEU A 166 8.53 -18.08 11.66
C LEU A 166 8.02 -16.88 10.87
N ALA A 167 8.58 -16.59 9.69
CA ALA A 167 8.13 -15.49 8.85
C ALA A 167 6.71 -15.68 8.31
N VAL A 168 6.33 -16.91 7.93
CA VAL A 168 4.94 -17.24 7.53
C VAL A 168 4.01 -17.06 8.72
N ALA A 169 4.34 -17.60 9.88
CA ALA A 169 3.50 -17.46 11.08
C ALA A 169 3.34 -15.99 11.47
N TRP A 170 4.41 -15.21 11.39
CA TRP A 170 4.39 -13.78 11.69
C TRP A 170 3.51 -12.99 10.73
N SER A 171 3.75 -13.11 9.42
CA SER A 171 2.97 -12.44 8.38
C SER A 171 1.49 -12.81 8.45
N THR A 172 1.19 -14.10 8.67
CA THR A 172 -0.18 -14.60 8.81
C THR A 172 -0.87 -14.01 10.04
N ASN A 173 -0.20 -14.02 11.21
CA ASN A 173 -0.77 -13.46 12.43
C ASN A 173 -1.05 -11.96 12.29
N THR A 174 -0.12 -11.21 11.70
CA THR A 174 -0.30 -9.77 11.47
C THR A 174 -1.45 -9.50 10.49
N ALA A 175 -1.48 -10.17 9.33
CA ALA A 175 -2.57 -10.02 8.36
C ALA A 175 -3.94 -10.36 8.98
N THR A 176 -4.00 -11.47 9.71
CA THR A 176 -5.20 -11.94 10.37
C THR A 176 -5.70 -10.93 11.40
N MET A 177 -4.80 -10.34 12.21
CA MET A 177 -5.18 -9.30 13.18
C MET A 177 -5.76 -8.06 12.50
N ILE A 178 -5.10 -7.55 11.44
CA ILE A 178 -5.56 -6.36 10.71
C ILE A 178 -6.94 -6.58 10.07
N PHE A 179 -7.18 -7.74 9.48
CA PHE A 179 -8.50 -8.08 8.94
C PHE A 179 -9.57 -8.20 10.04
N VAL A 180 -9.26 -8.87 11.15
CA VAL A 180 -10.22 -9.00 12.26
C VAL A 180 -10.57 -7.65 12.85
N GLN A 181 -9.63 -6.72 12.93
CA GLN A 181 -9.88 -5.36 13.40
C GLN A 181 -10.74 -4.59 12.39
N THR A 182 -10.37 -4.63 11.11
CA THR A 182 -11.08 -3.88 10.05
C THR A 182 -12.52 -4.35 9.87
N LEU A 183 -12.76 -5.66 9.93
CA LEU A 183 -14.10 -6.25 9.78
C LEU A 183 -14.86 -6.43 11.11
N SER A 184 -14.21 -6.23 12.26
CA SER A 184 -14.76 -6.54 13.60
C SER A 184 -15.21 -8.01 13.79
N MET A 185 -14.64 -8.96 13.03
CA MET A 185 -15.02 -10.38 13.03
C MET A 185 -14.12 -11.20 13.97
N LYS A 186 -14.32 -11.08 15.29
CA LYS A 186 -13.47 -11.74 16.30
C LYS A 186 -13.60 -13.27 16.32
N GLU A 187 -14.80 -13.82 16.07
CA GLU A 187 -15.05 -15.26 16.20
C GLU A 187 -14.47 -16.09 15.04
N GLN A 188 -14.42 -15.55 13.83
CA GLN A 188 -14.02 -16.31 12.64
C GLN A 188 -12.53 -16.18 12.28
N ARG A 189 -11.71 -15.69 13.22
CA ARG A 189 -10.29 -15.43 13.02
C ARG A 189 -9.51 -16.62 12.46
N TRP A 190 -9.76 -17.81 13.00
CA TRP A 190 -9.05 -19.04 12.61
C TRP A 190 -9.40 -19.49 11.19
N LEU A 191 -10.62 -19.22 10.74
CA LEU A 191 -11.07 -19.56 9.39
C LEU A 191 -10.36 -18.72 8.33
N LEU A 192 -10.08 -17.44 8.64
CA LEU A 192 -9.32 -16.54 7.78
C LEU A 192 -7.80 -16.80 7.82
N ALA A 193 -7.27 -17.25 8.96
CA ALA A 193 -5.84 -17.52 9.10
C ALA A 193 -5.35 -18.63 8.15
N TYR A 194 -6.18 -19.63 7.85
CA TYR A 194 -5.83 -20.74 6.96
C TYR A 194 -5.49 -20.30 5.52
N PRO A 195 -6.38 -19.62 4.78
CA PRO A 195 -6.08 -19.19 3.43
C PRO A 195 -4.95 -18.14 3.39
N LEU A 196 -4.80 -17.30 4.43
CA LEU A 196 -3.67 -16.37 4.56
C LEU A 196 -2.33 -17.11 4.73
N ALA A 197 -2.28 -18.12 5.60
CA ALA A 197 -1.09 -18.95 5.81
C ALA A 197 -0.68 -19.65 4.51
N LEU A 198 -1.65 -20.17 3.76
CA LEU A 198 -1.40 -20.84 2.48
C LEU A 198 -0.81 -19.87 1.45
N LEU A 199 -1.37 -18.65 1.35
CA LEU A 199 -0.86 -17.60 0.47
C LEU A 199 0.59 -17.24 0.82
N TYR A 200 0.90 -16.95 2.09
CA TYR A 200 2.26 -16.58 2.50
C TYR A 200 3.26 -17.74 2.40
N ALA A 201 2.83 -18.97 2.71
CA ALA A 201 3.65 -20.16 2.51
C ALA A 201 4.03 -20.34 1.04
N SER A 202 3.12 -20.04 0.10
CA SER A 202 3.41 -20.13 -1.33
C SER A 202 4.51 -19.16 -1.78
N PHE A 203 4.50 -17.90 -1.29
CA PHE A 203 5.57 -16.94 -1.54
C PHE A 203 6.91 -17.43 -1.00
N VAL A 204 6.90 -17.93 0.23
CA VAL A 204 8.10 -18.46 0.88
C VAL A 204 8.65 -19.69 0.15
N LEU A 205 7.79 -20.58 -0.35
CA LEU A 205 8.24 -21.73 -1.16
C LEU A 205 8.96 -21.26 -2.42
N ILE A 206 8.45 -20.25 -3.12
CA ILE A 206 9.11 -19.65 -4.29
C ILE A 206 10.45 -19.00 -3.91
N THR A 207 10.51 -18.36 -2.74
CA THR A 207 11.74 -17.72 -2.26
C THR A 207 12.81 -18.73 -1.84
N VAL A 208 12.42 -19.81 -1.15
CA VAL A 208 13.35 -20.80 -0.58
C VAL A 208 13.77 -21.83 -1.62
N PHE A 209 12.84 -22.41 -2.37
CA PHE A 209 13.14 -23.40 -3.40
C PHE A 209 13.54 -22.76 -4.73
#